data_AF-A0A1E5GY90-F1
#
_entry.id   AF-A0A1E5GY90-F1
#
_cell.length_a   1.000
_cell.length_b   1.000
_cell.length_c   1.000
_cell.angle_alpha   90.00
_cell.angle_beta   90.00
_cell.angle_gamma   90.00
#
_symmetry.space_group_name_H-M   'P 1'
#
loop_
_entity.id
_entity.type
_entity.pdbx_description
1 polymer ?
#
loop_
_entity_poly.entity_id
_entity_poly.type
_entity_poly.pdbx_seq_one_letter_code
_entity_poly.pdbx_strand_id
1 'polypeptide(L)'
;MGLKFYVGEMQAQANDASRMNQEASQAIASLQKSIAQFLLAPLSGQAYDSAKRYFNVVYTPICRSVTMTGEAMANAHKRLLSEYQSSVSSIDTDEDQILSQINRFEQLKQNLEHQMLVSNDVQPSLERRYINACECIAKKREQLEKFHAYNARSASFFSEYEAC
;
A
#
# COMPACT_ATOMS: atom_id res chain seq x y z
N MET A 1 16.94 13.07 -0.78
CA MET A 1 16.22 12.17 0.14
C MET A 1 15.55 11.13 -0.73
N GLY A 2 15.98 9.88 -0.64
CA GLY A 2 15.41 8.78 -1.42
C GLY A 2 14.03 8.32 -0.93
N LEU A 3 13.37 7.50 -1.73
CA LEU A 3 12.10 6.86 -1.38
C LEU A 3 12.25 5.92 -0.19
N LYS A 4 11.19 5.85 0.64
CA LYS A 4 11.13 4.97 1.81
C LYS A 4 9.78 4.30 1.89
N PHE A 5 9.77 3.03 2.30
CA PHE A 5 8.56 2.28 2.56
C PHE A 5 8.72 1.44 3.81
N TYR A 6 7.83 1.65 4.78
CA TYR A 6 7.83 0.96 6.06
C TYR A 6 6.63 0.03 6.13
N VAL A 7 6.89 -1.28 6.09
CA VAL A 7 5.88 -2.34 6.07
C VAL A 7 5.01 -2.28 7.33
N GLY A 8 5.62 -2.05 8.49
CA GLY A 8 4.90 -1.95 9.76
C GLY A 8 3.91 -0.79 9.81
N GLU A 9 4.31 0.39 9.31
CA GLU A 9 3.45 1.57 9.27
C GLU A 9 2.28 1.37 8.30
N MET A 10 2.55 0.82 7.12
CA MET A 10 1.54 0.56 6.09
C MET A 10 0.55 -0.53 6.56
N GLN A 11 1.02 -1.53 7.30
CA GLN A 11 0.17 -2.53 7.92
C GLN A 11 -0.74 -1.91 9.01
N ALA A 12 -0.22 -1.00 9.82
CA ALA A 12 -1.01 -0.28 10.81
C ALA A 12 -2.11 0.56 10.13
N GLN A 13 -1.77 1.30 9.07
CA GLN A 13 -2.74 2.08 8.29
C GLN A 13 -3.83 1.19 7.66
N ALA A 14 -3.46 0.03 7.10
CA ALA A 14 -4.43 -0.92 6.55
C ALA A 14 -5.38 -1.48 7.62
N ASN A 15 -4.87 -1.73 8.83
CA ASN A 15 -5.68 -2.17 9.97
C ASN A 15 -6.62 -1.05 10.45
N ASP A 16 -6.13 0.18 10.52
CA ASP A 16 -6.92 1.35 10.92
C ASP A 16 -8.05 1.63 9.93
N ALA A 17 -7.76 1.63 8.62
CA ALA A 17 -8.77 1.78 7.58
C ALA A 17 -9.82 0.66 7.64
N SER A 18 -9.39 -0.58 7.87
CA SER A 18 -10.31 -1.72 8.02
C SER A 18 -11.21 -1.57 9.25
N ARG A 19 -10.65 -1.12 10.38
CA ARG A 19 -11.40 -0.88 11.62
C ARG A 19 -12.41 0.25 11.44
N MET A 20 -12.00 1.37 10.84
CA MET A 20 -12.89 2.50 10.56
C MET A 20 -14.07 2.08 9.68
N ASN A 21 -13.83 1.29 8.63
CA ASN A 21 -14.91 0.78 7.77
C ASN A 21 -15.88 -0.13 8.55
N GLN A 22 -15.37 -0.98 9.44
CA GLN A 22 -16.20 -1.84 10.29
C GLN A 22 -17.06 -1.03 11.27
N GLU A 23 -16.47 -0.03 11.94
CA GLU A 23 -17.18 0.87 12.85
C GLU A 23 -18.28 1.66 12.11
N ALA A 24 -17.95 2.22 10.95
CA ALA A 24 -18.92 2.93 10.10
C ALA A 24 -20.06 2.02 9.65
N SER A 25 -19.76 0.78 9.25
CA SER A 25 -20.76 -0.21 8.85
C SER A 25 -21.70 -0.57 10.01
N GLN A 26 -21.17 -0.73 11.22
CA GLN A 26 -21.98 -0.99 12.42
C GLN A 26 -22.87 0.21 12.80
N ALA A 27 -22.35 1.43 12.69
CA ALA A 27 -23.10 2.65 12.93
C ALA A 27 -24.25 2.79 11.90
N ILE A 28 -23.96 2.56 10.62
CA ILE A 28 -24.97 2.55 9.54
C ILE A 28 -26.06 1.52 9.81
N ALA A 29 -25.69 0.27 10.15
CA ALA A 29 -26.67 -0.78 10.44
C ALA A 29 -27.57 -0.41 11.62
N SER A 30 -27.00 0.18 12.68
CA SER A 30 -27.75 0.65 13.84
C SER A 30 -28.74 1.76 13.46
N LEU A 31 -28.28 2.71 12.64
CA LEU A 31 -29.08 3.86 12.23
C LEU A 31 -30.18 3.47 11.23
N GLN A 32 -29.90 2.51 10.33
CA GLN A 32 -30.92 1.90 9.46
C GLN A 32 -32.04 1.25 10.28
N LYS A 33 -31.71 0.54 11.37
CA LYS A 33 -32.71 -0.05 12.27
C LYS A 33 -33.57 1.02 12.93
N SER A 34 -32.97 2.10 13.45
CA SER A 34 -33.71 3.22 14.06
C SER A 34 -34.61 3.93 13.05
N ILE A 35 -34.14 4.14 11.82
CA ILE A 35 -34.96 4.74 10.76
C ILE A 35 -36.12 3.83 10.38
N ALA A 36 -35.91 2.52 10.25
CA ALA A 36 -36.99 1.59 9.97
C ALA A 36 -38.09 1.66 11.05
N GLN A 37 -37.70 1.73 12.33
CA GLN A 37 -38.64 1.93 13.44
C GLN A 37 -39.37 3.28 13.34
N PHE A 38 -38.67 4.36 13.01
CA PHE A 38 -39.25 5.70 12.83
C PHE A 38 -40.26 5.74 11.67
N LEU A 39 -39.94 5.11 10.54
CA LEU A 39 -40.82 5.05 9.36
C LEU A 39 -42.13 4.32 9.68
N LEU A 40 -42.07 3.25 10.50
CA LEU A 40 -43.22 2.45 10.93
C LEU A 40 -44.03 3.08 12.08
N ALA A 41 -43.49 4.07 12.78
CA ALA A 41 -44.18 4.70 13.90
C ALA A 41 -45.46 5.41 13.44
N PRO A 42 -46.56 5.37 14.22
CA PRO A 42 -47.85 6.00 13.89
C PRO A 42 -47.83 7.52 14.13
N LEU A 43 -46.75 8.18 13.71
CA LEU A 43 -46.55 9.62 13.75
C LEU A 43 -47.08 10.22 12.43
N SER A 44 -47.90 11.24 12.55
CA SER A 44 -48.58 11.92 11.44
C SER A 44 -48.50 13.45 11.60
N GLY A 45 -48.67 14.15 10.48
CA GLY A 45 -48.55 15.60 10.40
C GLY A 45 -47.37 16.01 9.53
N GLN A 46 -47.46 17.21 8.98
CA GLN A 46 -46.60 17.67 7.87
C GLN A 46 -45.09 17.57 8.17
N ALA A 47 -44.68 17.81 9.42
CA ALA A 47 -43.28 17.66 9.85
C ALA A 47 -42.81 16.19 9.82
N TYR A 48 -43.60 15.26 10.37
CA TYR A 48 -43.27 13.84 10.38
C TYR A 48 -43.32 13.24 8.97
N ASP A 49 -44.29 13.62 8.15
CA ASP A 49 -44.41 13.16 6.76
C ASP A 49 -43.19 13.61 5.94
N SER A 50 -42.74 14.85 6.15
CA SER A 50 -41.53 15.39 5.51
C SER A 50 -40.26 14.65 5.96
N ALA A 51 -40.12 14.39 7.26
CA ALA A 51 -38.98 13.65 7.80
C ALA A 51 -38.93 12.20 7.29
N LYS A 52 -40.07 11.50 7.26
CA LYS A 52 -40.17 10.13 6.70
C LYS A 52 -39.78 10.11 5.23
N ARG A 53 -40.23 11.10 4.44
CA ARG A 53 -39.85 11.22 3.03
C ARG A 53 -38.35 11.45 2.85
N TYR A 54 -37.75 12.33 3.67
CA TYR A 54 -36.31 12.56 3.67
C TYR A 54 -35.52 11.28 3.95
N PHE A 55 -35.84 10.56 5.04
CA PHE A 55 -35.14 9.33 5.38
C PHE A 55 -35.35 8.20 4.37
N ASN A 56 -36.49 8.16 3.68
CA ASN A 56 -36.71 7.16 2.65
C ASN A 56 -35.91 7.44 1.36
N VAL A 57 -35.82 8.72 0.95
CA VAL A 57 -35.23 9.10 -0.34
C VAL A 57 -33.73 9.40 -0.25
N VAL A 58 -33.30 10.11 0.79
CA VAL A 58 -31.94 10.68 0.87
C VAL A 58 -31.00 9.78 1.66
N TYR A 59 -31.49 9.18 2.76
CA TYR A 59 -30.63 8.49 3.71
C TYR A 59 -30.08 7.16 3.17
N THR A 60 -30.92 6.38 2.48
CA THR A 60 -30.51 5.08 1.90
C THR A 60 -29.34 5.22 0.92
N PRO A 61 -29.36 6.14 -0.06
CA PRO A 61 -28.20 6.43 -0.91
C PRO A 61 -26.94 6.85 -0.14
N ILE A 62 -27.07 7.68 0.89
CA ILE A 62 -25.93 8.13 1.71
C ILE A 62 -25.26 6.95 2.41
N CYS A 63 -26.03 6.06 3.05
CA CYS A 63 -25.46 4.87 3.68
C CYS A 63 -24.68 4.01 2.69
N ARG A 64 -25.24 3.82 1.49
CA ARG A 64 -24.59 3.03 0.45
C ARG A 64 -23.27 3.67 0.01
N SER A 65 -23.26 4.99 -0.19
CA SER A 65 -22.04 5.74 -0.51
C SER A 65 -21.00 5.58 0.60
N VAL A 66 -21.34 5.82 1.87
CA VAL A 66 -20.39 5.67 2.98
C VAL A 66 -19.82 4.25 3.09
N THR A 67 -20.64 3.21 2.92
CA THR A 67 -20.17 1.82 2.90
C THR A 67 -19.21 1.57 1.74
N MET A 68 -19.58 1.97 0.52
CA MET A 68 -18.72 1.77 -0.66
C MET A 68 -17.39 2.51 -0.52
N THR A 69 -17.42 3.75 -0.05
CA THR A 69 -16.23 4.57 0.20
C THR A 69 -15.33 3.93 1.27
N GLY A 70 -15.92 3.43 2.37
CA GLY A 70 -15.17 2.74 3.42
C GLY A 70 -14.54 1.43 2.96
N GLU A 71 -15.25 0.64 2.16
CA GLU A 71 -14.73 -0.59 1.55
C GLU A 71 -13.59 -0.30 0.57
N ALA A 72 -13.77 0.69 -0.32
CA ALA A 72 -12.74 1.12 -1.26
C ALA A 72 -11.48 1.60 -0.54
N MET A 73 -11.62 2.40 0.52
CA MET A 73 -10.48 2.87 1.33
C MET A 73 -9.73 1.71 2.00
N ALA A 74 -10.45 0.77 2.62
CA ALA A 74 -9.84 -0.39 3.27
C ALA A 74 -9.12 -1.31 2.26
N ASN A 75 -9.72 -1.50 1.09
CA ASN A 75 -9.12 -2.31 0.02
C ASN A 75 -7.89 -1.64 -0.59
N ALA A 76 -7.92 -0.31 -0.79
CA ALA A 76 -6.78 0.44 -1.31
C ALA A 76 -5.54 0.31 -0.40
N HIS A 77 -5.70 0.44 0.92
CA HIS A 77 -4.58 0.27 1.87
C HIS A 77 -4.04 -1.17 1.88
N LYS A 78 -4.92 -2.17 1.83
CA LYS A 78 -4.50 -3.58 1.72
C LYS A 78 -3.72 -3.83 0.44
N ARG A 79 -4.21 -3.30 -0.68
CA ARG A 79 -3.58 -3.43 -1.99
C ARG A 79 -2.23 -2.73 -2.05
N LEU A 80 -2.11 -1.53 -1.48
CA LEU A 80 -0.86 -0.79 -1.32
C LEU A 80 0.20 -1.69 -0.69
N LEU A 81 -0.09 -2.27 0.47
CA LEU A 81 0.84 -3.14 1.18
C LEU A 81 1.14 -4.44 0.41
N SER A 82 0.10 -5.14 -0.08
CA SER A 82 0.28 -6.45 -0.72
C SER A 82 1.04 -6.36 -2.05
N GLU A 83 0.77 -5.31 -2.85
CA GLU A 83 1.49 -5.06 -4.10
C GLU A 83 2.95 -4.72 -3.84
N TYR A 84 3.25 -3.94 -2.79
CA TYR A 84 4.64 -3.69 -2.41
C TYR A 84 5.35 -4.99 -2.02
N GLN A 85 4.73 -5.81 -1.17
CA GLN A 85 5.35 -7.04 -0.67
C GLN A 85 5.57 -8.10 -1.75
N SER A 86 4.70 -8.15 -2.76
CA SER A 86 4.83 -9.09 -3.88
C SER A 86 5.80 -8.60 -4.96
N SER A 87 5.90 -7.29 -5.19
CA SER A 87 6.65 -6.73 -6.31
C SER A 87 8.01 -6.13 -5.94
N VAL A 88 8.20 -5.65 -4.71
CA VAL A 88 9.41 -4.91 -4.28
C VAL A 88 10.18 -5.69 -3.23
N SER A 89 9.59 -5.93 -2.06
CA SER A 89 10.27 -6.52 -0.90
C SER A 89 9.28 -6.89 0.21
N SER A 90 9.51 -7.99 0.92
CA SER A 90 8.71 -8.37 2.09
C SER A 90 9.00 -7.52 3.34
N ILE A 91 10.07 -6.72 3.31
CA ILE A 91 10.56 -5.89 4.42
C ILE A 91 10.65 -4.41 4.02
N ASP A 92 10.96 -3.57 5.00
CA ASP A 92 11.21 -2.14 4.80
C ASP A 92 12.28 -1.90 3.74
N THR A 93 12.06 -0.87 2.93
CA THR A 93 13.01 -0.43 1.90
C THR A 93 13.34 1.04 2.08
N ASP A 94 14.63 1.34 2.03
CA ASP A 94 15.18 2.69 1.96
C ASP A 94 16.07 2.76 0.71
N GLU A 95 15.68 3.61 -0.24
CA GLU A 95 16.39 3.78 -1.51
C GLU A 95 17.85 4.19 -1.31
N ASP A 96 18.12 5.10 -0.37
CA ASP A 96 19.48 5.58 -0.12
C ASP A 96 20.37 4.43 0.39
N GLN A 97 19.80 3.47 1.14
CA GLN A 97 20.50 2.26 1.56
C GLN A 97 20.77 1.30 0.39
N ILE A 98 19.81 1.11 -0.52
CA ILE A 98 20.00 0.28 -1.72
C ILE A 98 21.13 0.86 -2.59
N LEU A 99 21.10 2.17 -2.85
CA LEU A 99 22.13 2.87 -3.64
C LEU A 99 23.51 2.76 -2.98
N SER A 100 23.58 2.93 -1.64
CA SER A 100 24.81 2.73 -0.88
C SER A 100 25.36 1.30 -1.00
N GLN A 101 24.49 0.29 -0.94
CA GLN A 101 24.88 -1.11 -1.14
C GLN A 101 25.41 -1.36 -2.56
N ILE A 102 24.73 -0.82 -3.59
CA ILE A 102 25.20 -0.90 -4.99
C ILE A 102 26.60 -0.31 -5.11
N ASN A 103 26.81 0.90 -4.59
CA ASN A 103 28.12 1.58 -4.65
C ASN A 103 29.23 0.77 -3.96
N ARG A 104 28.94 0.15 -2.81
CA ARG A 104 29.89 -0.74 -2.12
C ARG A 104 30.23 -1.97 -2.94
N PHE A 105 29.25 -2.59 -3.59
CA PHE A 105 29.52 -3.74 -4.46
C PHE A 105 30.25 -3.34 -5.74
N GLU A 106 30.00 -2.17 -6.32
CA GLU A 106 30.75 -1.65 -7.46
C GLU A 106 32.22 -1.39 -7.09
N GLN A 107 32.49 -0.82 -5.91
CA GLN A 107 33.87 -0.68 -5.41
C GLN A 107 34.54 -2.03 -5.17
N LEU A 108 33.82 -3.00 -4.59
CA LEU A 108 34.33 -4.37 -4.43
C LEU A 108 34.65 -5.02 -5.78
N LYS A 109 33.77 -4.86 -6.76
CA LYS A 109 33.93 -5.35 -8.12
C LYS A 109 35.21 -4.79 -8.75
N GLN A 110 35.40 -3.47 -8.71
CA GLN A 110 36.61 -2.81 -9.24
C GLN A 110 37.90 -3.30 -8.55
N ASN A 111 37.85 -3.46 -7.22
CA ASN A 111 38.98 -3.99 -6.46
C ASN A 111 39.33 -5.44 -6.84
N LEU A 112 38.32 -6.28 -7.07
CA LEU A 112 38.52 -7.67 -7.51
C LEU A 112 39.06 -7.74 -8.95
N GLU A 113 38.55 -6.90 -9.87
CA GLU A 113 39.09 -6.77 -11.22
C GLU A 113 40.58 -6.40 -11.18
N HIS A 114 40.95 -5.41 -10.36
CA HIS A 114 42.35 -5.03 -10.20
C HIS A 114 43.23 -6.17 -9.66
N GLN A 115 42.75 -6.89 -8.63
CA GLN A 115 43.49 -8.05 -8.08
C GLN A 115 43.68 -9.16 -9.11
N MET A 116 42.67 -9.44 -9.93
CA MET A 116 42.76 -10.43 -11.00
C MET A 116 43.75 -10.02 -12.09
N LEU A 117 43.85 -8.71 -12.43
CA LEU A 117 44.79 -8.19 -13.43
C LEU A 117 46.26 -8.25 -12.96
N VAL A 118 46.51 -8.08 -11.66
CA VAL A 118 47.88 -8.06 -11.09
C VAL A 118 48.34 -9.47 -10.66
N SER A 119 47.43 -10.44 -10.56
CA SER A 119 47.77 -11.83 -10.27
C SER A 119 48.43 -12.51 -11.47
N ASN A 120 49.56 -13.18 -11.25
CA ASN A 120 50.25 -13.96 -12.29
C ASN A 120 49.62 -15.33 -12.55
N ASP A 121 48.75 -15.80 -11.64
CA ASP A 121 48.04 -17.08 -11.73
C ASP A 121 46.52 -16.88 -11.70
N VAL A 122 45.79 -17.78 -12.36
CA VAL A 122 44.32 -17.84 -12.33
C VAL A 122 43.87 -18.21 -10.90
N GLN A 123 43.06 -17.34 -10.28
CA GLN A 123 42.48 -17.56 -8.95
C GLN A 123 40.96 -17.73 -9.02
N PRO A 124 40.43 -18.97 -9.07
CA PRO A 124 38.99 -19.23 -9.16
C PRO A 124 38.16 -18.63 -8.02
N SER A 125 38.78 -18.41 -6.84
CA SER A 125 38.13 -17.77 -5.70
C SER A 125 37.85 -16.28 -5.93
N LEU A 126 38.73 -15.56 -6.63
CA LEU A 126 38.53 -14.16 -7.00
C LEU A 126 37.43 -14.03 -8.04
N GLU A 127 37.46 -14.86 -9.07
CA GLU A 127 36.42 -14.93 -10.11
C GLU A 127 35.04 -15.17 -9.50
N ARG A 128 34.93 -16.14 -8.57
CA ARG A 128 33.66 -16.41 -7.88
C ARG A 128 33.17 -15.20 -7.09
N ARG A 129 34.06 -14.49 -6.38
CA ARG A 129 33.70 -13.28 -5.64
C ARG A 129 33.26 -12.15 -6.57
N TYR A 130 33.91 -12.01 -7.73
CA TYR A 130 33.57 -11.03 -8.74
C TYR A 130 32.18 -11.29 -9.33
N ILE A 131 31.89 -12.54 -9.70
CA ILE A 131 30.57 -12.97 -10.19
C ILE A 131 29.51 -12.68 -9.12
N ASN A 132 29.75 -13.08 -7.87
CA ASN A 132 28.83 -12.79 -6.77
C ASN A 132 28.57 -11.29 -6.60
N ALA A 133 29.59 -10.43 -6.72
CA ALA A 133 29.42 -8.98 -6.64
C ALA A 133 28.54 -8.46 -7.80
N CYS A 134 28.76 -8.95 -9.02
CA CYS A 134 27.94 -8.61 -10.19
C CYS A 134 26.47 -9.02 -10.00
N GLU A 135 26.22 -10.23 -9.51
CA GLU A 135 24.87 -10.72 -9.22
C GLU A 135 24.18 -9.87 -8.14
N CYS A 136 24.90 -9.51 -7.07
CA CYS A 136 24.38 -8.65 -6.01
C CYS A 136 24.01 -7.26 -6.54
N ILE A 137 24.84 -6.65 -7.40
CA ILE A 137 24.55 -5.37 -8.06
C ILE A 137 23.29 -5.50 -8.91
N ALA A 138 23.19 -6.54 -9.74
CA ALA A 138 22.05 -6.76 -10.62
C ALA A 138 20.74 -6.89 -9.82
N LYS A 139 20.72 -7.74 -8.78
CA LYS A 139 19.54 -7.93 -7.91
C LYS A 139 19.12 -6.63 -7.21
N LYS A 140 20.09 -5.81 -6.77
CA LYS A 140 19.80 -4.54 -6.10
C LYS A 140 19.27 -3.48 -7.08
N ARG A 141 19.78 -3.44 -8.31
CA ARG A 141 19.24 -2.57 -9.37
C ARG A 141 17.83 -2.97 -9.75
N GLU A 142 17.55 -4.26 -9.89
CA GLU A 142 16.21 -4.78 -10.15
C GLU A 142 15.24 -4.41 -9.02
N GLN A 143 15.66 -4.57 -7.75
CA GLN A 143 14.86 -4.16 -6.59
C GLN A 143 14.55 -2.66 -6.63
N LEU A 144 15.53 -1.82 -6.96
CA LEU A 144 15.37 -0.38 -7.07
C LEU A 144 14.40 0.02 -8.18
N GLU A 145 14.52 -0.59 -9.35
CA GLU A 145 13.62 -0.37 -10.49
C GLU A 145 12.17 -0.72 -10.11
N LYS A 146 11.98 -1.90 -9.49
CA LYS A 146 10.68 -2.33 -8.98
C LYS A 146 10.12 -1.34 -7.96
N PHE A 147 10.97 -0.81 -7.08
CA PHE A 147 10.54 0.17 -6.08
C PHE A 147 10.07 1.49 -6.71
N HIS A 148 10.79 1.99 -7.72
CA HIS A 148 10.37 3.18 -8.48
C HIS A 148 9.08 2.95 -9.26
N ALA A 149 8.96 1.80 -9.95
CA ALA A 149 7.77 1.45 -10.70
C ALA A 149 6.55 1.31 -9.78
N TYR A 150 6.74 0.70 -8.60
CA TYR A 150 5.71 0.64 -7.55
C TYR A 150 5.30 2.04 -7.09
N ASN A 151 6.26 2.92 -6.78
CA ASN A 151 5.98 4.29 -6.34
C ASN A 151 5.23 5.11 -7.41
N ALA A 152 5.57 4.93 -8.69
CA ALA A 152 4.90 5.63 -9.80
C ALA A 152 3.42 5.25 -9.94
N ARG A 153 3.04 4.01 -9.56
CA ARG A 153 1.67 3.51 -9.65
C ARG A 153 0.90 3.50 -8.33
N SER A 154 1.56 3.62 -7.18
CA SER A 154 0.95 3.39 -5.86
C SER A 154 -0.24 4.31 -5.56
N ALA A 155 -0.17 5.58 -5.98
CA ALA A 155 -1.27 6.52 -5.81
C ALA A 155 -2.56 6.06 -6.54
N SER A 156 -2.42 5.36 -7.67
CA SER A 156 -3.58 4.91 -8.44
C SER A 156 -4.45 3.88 -7.68
N PHE A 157 -3.91 3.23 -6.65
CA PHE A 157 -4.68 2.30 -5.81
C PHE A 157 -5.82 2.98 -5.04
N PHE A 158 -5.76 4.30 -4.87
CA PHE A 158 -6.77 5.08 -4.16
C PHE A 158 -7.78 5.78 -5.08
N SER A 159 -7.62 5.67 -6.40
CA SER A 159 -8.51 6.32 -7.38
C SER A 159 -9.97 5.87 -7.27
N GLU A 160 -10.23 4.62 -6.85
CA GLU A 160 -11.59 4.10 -6.63
C GLU A 160 -12.30 4.79 -5.46
N TYR A 161 -11.54 5.22 -4.43
CA TYR A 161 -12.08 5.98 -3.31
C TYR A 161 -12.43 7.42 -3.72
N GLU A 162 -11.64 8.05 -4.60
CA GLU A 162 -11.87 9.42 -5.07
C GLU A 162 -13.08 9.56 -6.01
N ALA A 163 -13.57 8.45 -6.56
CA ALA A 163 -14.67 8.43 -7.52
C ALA A 163 -16.06 8.09 -6.89
N CYS A 164 -16.11 7.81 -5.59
CA CYS A 164 -17.33 7.47 -4.83
C CYS A 164 -18.04 8.72 -4.28
#